data_AF-A0A849R122-F1
#
_entry.id   AF-A0A849R122-F1
#
_cell.length_a   1.000
_cell.length_b   1.000
_cell.length_c   1.000
_cell.angle_alpha   90.00
_cell.angle_beta   90.00
_cell.angle_gamma   90.00
#
_symmetry.space_group_name_H-M   'P 1'
#
loop_
_entity.id
_entity.type
_entity.pdbx_description
1 polymer ?
#
loop_
_entity_poly.entity_id
_entity_poly.type
_entity_poly.pdbx_seq_one_letter_code
_entity_poly.pdbx_strand_id
1 'polypeptide(L)' 'MIYMINSSQTKLGCGALIINNKNEILLLQRPYAHTNEPGFWTRPGRKIEIGESPKDATLREVKE' A
#
# COMPACT_ATOMS: atom_id res chain seq x y z
N MET A 1 16.32 34.32 9.11
CA MET A 1 16.46 32.99 9.75
C MET A 1 15.29 32.14 9.30
N ILE A 2 15.48 31.33 8.26
CA ILE A 2 14.46 30.48 7.65
C ILE A 2 14.66 29.08 8.25
N TYR A 3 13.70 28.61 9.04
CA TYR A 3 13.72 27.24 9.56
C TYR A 3 13.43 26.29 8.41
N MET A 4 14.45 25.64 7.86
CA MET A 4 14.27 24.43 7.07
C MET A 4 13.88 23.31 8.05
N ILE A 5 12.59 23.06 8.19
CA ILE A 5 12.10 21.85 8.87
C ILE A 5 12.44 20.69 7.93
N ASN A 6 13.55 20.02 8.22
CA ASN A 6 13.94 18.80 7.53
C ASN A 6 13.06 17.67 8.08
N SER A 7 11.80 17.62 7.63
CA SER A 7 10.90 16.54 8.02
C SER A 7 11.30 15.29 7.24
N SER A 8 11.95 14.33 7.89
CA SER A 8 12.04 12.97 7.38
C SER A 8 10.61 12.47 7.16
N GLN A 9 10.18 12.42 5.90
CA GLN A 9 8.82 12.05 5.56
C GLN A 9 8.66 10.54 5.75
N THR A 10 8.12 10.12 6.90
CA THR A 10 7.80 8.71 7.17
C THR A 10 6.81 8.22 6.12
N LYS A 11 7.19 7.21 5.34
CA LYS A 11 6.30 6.57 4.39
C LYS A 11 5.38 5.62 5.16
N LEU A 12 4.08 5.91 5.17
CA LEU A 12 3.06 5.04 5.73
C LEU A 12 2.43 4.20 4.62
N GLY A 13 2.28 2.90 4.86
CA GLY A 13 1.61 1.97 3.95
C GLY A 13 0.30 1.48 4.54
N CYS A 14 -0.60 1.06 3.66
CA CYS A 14 -1.84 0.37 4.01
C CYS A 14 -1.96 -0.92 3.20
N GLY A 15 -2.84 -1.82 3.64
CA GLY A 15 -3.14 -3.04 2.90
C GLY A 15 -4.38 -3.74 3.41
N ALA A 16 -4.99 -4.54 2.54
CA ALA A 16 -6.19 -5.30 2.82
C ALA A 16 -5.91 -6.80 2.84
N LEU A 17 -6.59 -7.51 3.74
CA LEU A 17 -6.73 -8.95 3.67
C LEU A 17 -8.15 -9.27 3.22
N ILE A 18 -8.30 -9.77 2.00
CA ILE A 18 -9.59 -10.10 1.41
C ILE A 18 -9.71 -11.61 1.36
N ILE A 19 -10.73 -12.14 2.04
CA ILE A 19 -10.96 -13.57 2.20
C ILE A 19 -12.28 -13.91 1.51
N ASN A 20 -12.28 -14.91 0.63
CA ASN A 20 -13.50 -15.37 -0.03
C ASN A 20 -14.26 -16.41 0.82
N ASN A 21 -15.41 -16.86 0.34
CA ASN A 21 -16.23 -17.89 1.00
C ASN A 21 -15.59 -19.28 1.08
N LYS A 22 -14.46 -19.50 0.38
CA LYS A 22 -13.65 -20.73 0.44
C LYS A 22 -12.46 -20.59 1.40
N ASN A 23 -12.36 -19.49 2.15
CA ASN A 23 -11.25 -19.19 3.04
C ASN A 23 -9.89 -19.02 2.32
N GLU A 24 -9.93 -18.58 1.06
CA GLU A 24 -8.75 -18.23 0.27
C GLU A 24 -8.48 -16.72 0.37
N ILE A 25 -7.20 -16.33 0.35
CA ILE A 25 -6.77 -14.92 0.45
C ILE A 25 -6.42 -14.39 -0.94
N LEU A 26 -6.94 -13.22 -1.30
CA LEU A 26 -6.51 -12.51 -2.50
C LEU A 26 -5.10 -11.95 -2.31
N LEU A 27 -4.20 -12.31 -3.22
CA LEU A 27 -2.87 -11.76 -3.36
C LEU A 27 -2.67 -11.24 -4.79
N LEU A 28 -1.83 -10.22 -4.93
CA LEU A 28 -1.43 -9.64 -6.20
C LEU A 28 0.01 -10.07 -6.50
N GLN A 29 0.30 -10.47 -7.73
CA GLN A 29 1.67 -10.71 -8.16
C GLN A 29 2.29 -9.40 -8.64
N ARG A 30 3.44 -9.04 -8.08
CA ARG A 30 4.17 -7.84 -8.49
C ARG A 30 4.76 -8.06 -9.89
N PRO A 31 4.61 -7.11 -10.85
CA PRO A 31 5.18 -7.27 -12.16
C PRO A 31 6.71 -7.42 -12.11
N TYR A 32 7.26 -8.28 -12.97
CA TYR A 32 8.71 -8.56 -12.99
C TYR A 32 9.58 -7.35 -13.35
N ALA A 33 8.98 -6.30 -13.93
CA ALA A 33 9.65 -5.04 -14.24
C ALA A 33 9.86 -4.13 -13.01
N HIS A 34 9.30 -4.46 -11.83
CA HIS A 34 9.49 -3.68 -10.62
C HIS A 34 10.91 -3.84 -10.06
N THR A 35 11.48 -2.74 -9.57
CA THR A 35 12.79 -2.72 -8.91
C THR A 35 12.77 -3.37 -7.51
N ASN A 36 11.61 -3.35 -6.85
CA ASN A 36 11.41 -3.93 -5.52
C ASN A 36 10.53 -5.17 -5.59
N GLU A 37 11.11 -6.29 -5.16
CA GLU A 37 10.45 -7.60 -5.00
C GLU A 37 9.67 -8.05 -6.25
N PRO A 38 10.32 -8.11 -7.44
CA PRO A 38 9.65 -8.55 -8.66
C PRO A 38 9.17 -10.00 -8.55
N GLY A 39 7.95 -10.29 -9.01
CA GLY A 39 7.37 -11.63 -9.03
C GLY A 39 6.87 -12.14 -7.67
N PHE A 40 7.08 -11.39 -6.58
CA PHE A 40 6.55 -11.75 -5.27
C PHE A 40 5.04 -11.53 -5.22
N TRP A 41 4.37 -12.41 -4.47
CA TRP A 41 2.97 -12.25 -4.12
C TRP A 41 2.86 -11.32 -2.91
N THR A 42 1.98 -10.33 -3.00
CA THR A 42 1.75 -9.35 -1.94
C THR A 42 0.26 -9.14 -1.71
N ARG A 43 -0.08 -8.60 -0.53
CA ARG A 43 -1.44 -8.18 -0.23
C ARG A 43 -1.79 -6.93 -1.06
N PRO A 44 -3.06 -6.74 -1.48
CA PRO A 44 -3.49 -5.47 -2.06
C PRO A 44 -3.21 -4.29 -1.11
N GLY A 45 -2.68 -3.20 -1.67
CA GLY A 45 -2.36 -1.99 -0.90
C GLY A 45 -1.09 -1.27 -1.37
N ARG A 46 -1.01 0.03 -1.07
CA ARG A 46 0.17 0.87 -1.29
C ARG A 46 0.29 1.94 -0.20
N LYS A 47 1.08 2.97 -0.50
CA LYS A 47 1.34 4.15 0.31
C LYS A 47 0.04 4.91 0.59
N ILE A 48 -0.08 5.43 1.81
CA ILE A 48 -1.12 6.36 2.21
C ILE A 48 -0.71 7.77 1.75
N GLU A 49 -1.63 8.50 1.12
CA GLU A 49 -1.37 9.88 0.71
C GLU A 49 -1.56 10.89 1.86
N ILE A 50 -0.95 12.06 1.72
CA ILE A 50 -0.97 13.07 2.80
C ILE A 50 -2.42 13.54 3.02
N GLY A 51 -2.87 13.46 4.27
CA GLY A 51 -4.23 13.84 4.67
C GLY A 51 -5.28 12.73 4.45
N GLU A 52 -4.89 11.57 3.92
CA GLU A 52 -5.76 10.41 3.76
C GLU A 52 -5.78 9.57 5.05
N SER A 53 -6.95 9.07 5.44
CA SER A 53 -7.03 8.11 6.55
C SER A 53 -6.56 6.72 6.07
N PRO A 54 -5.96 5.88 6.95
CA PRO A 54 -5.57 4.52 6.56
C PRO A 54 -6.73 3.70 5.99
N LYS A 55 -7.95 3.94 6.48
CA LYS A 55 -9.18 3.27 6.01
C LYS A 55 -9.53 3.68 4.58
N ASP A 56 -9.52 4.98 4.29
CA ASP A 56 -9.87 5.50 2.97
C ASP A 56 -8.82 5.09 1.93
N ALA A 57 -7.53 5.15 2.29
CA ALA A 57 -6.43 4.65 1.48
C ALA A 57 -6.62 3.17 1.12
N THR A 58 -6.95 2.34 2.12
CA THR A 58 -7.18 0.90 1.89
C THR A 58 -8.37 0.67 0.97
N LEU A 59 -9.49 1.38 1.15
CA LEU A 59 -10.68 1.25 0.30
C LEU A 59 -10.43 1.69 -1.15
N ARG A 60 -9.60 2.72 -1.36
CA ARG A 60 -9.19 3.19 -2.69
C ARG A 60 -8.31 2.14 -3.38
N GLU A 61 -7.25 1.69 -2.72
CA GLU A 61 -6.30 0.71 -3.27
C GLU A 61 -6.94 -0.65 -3.58
N VAL A 62 -7.98 -1.04 -2.85
CA VAL A 62 -8.72 -2.29 -3.15
C VAL A 62 -9.60 -2.16 -4.42
N LYS A 63 -9.97 -0.94 -4.81
CA LYS A 63 -10.80 -0.69 -6.01
C LYS A 63 -9.97 -0.52 -7.28
N GLU A 64 -8.71 -0.12 -7.15
CA GLU A 64 -7.74 0.02 -8.26
C GLU A 64 -7.27 -1.35 -8.77
#